data_AF-A0A9Q1H4E1-F1
#
_entry.id   AF-A0A9Q1H4E1-F1
#
_cell.length_a   1.000
_cell.length_b   1.000
_cell.length_c   1.000
_cell.angle_alpha   90.00
_cell.angle_beta   90.00
_cell.angle_gamma   90.00
#
_symmetry.space_group_name_H-M   'P 1'
#
loop_
_entity.id
_entity.type
_entity.pdbx_description
1 polymer ?
#
loop_
_entity_poly.entity_id
_entity_poly.type
_entity_poly.pdbx_seq_one_letter_code
_entity_poly.pdbx_strand_id
1 'polypeptide(L)'
;MVFGNCSVMTTCEDPTGQKGRYFNTCTNASGCVCPKDFLMKGGYCVPYNQCECFHPLSRKIITLLSQKDEFYVDRNCTRRCECRDAEFICDNDYRCSDNALCEERNRVHQCYCTDGFVGDGRNCTLPIDCLDLFNYG
;
A
#
# COMPACT_ATOMS: atom_id res chain seq x y z
N MET A 1 20.86 10.83 -12.09
CA MET A 1 20.14 11.46 -13.21
C MET A 1 21.07 11.56 -14.39
N VAL A 2 20.53 11.53 -15.60
CA VAL A 2 21.26 11.74 -16.86
C VAL A 2 20.48 12.70 -17.75
N PHE A 3 21.15 13.44 -18.62
CA PHE A 3 20.47 14.27 -19.60
C PHE A 3 19.97 13.37 -20.74
N GLY A 4 18.69 13.47 -21.07
CA GLY A 4 18.07 12.62 -22.08
C GLY A 4 16.73 13.16 -22.58
N ASN A 5 16.13 12.43 -23.51
CA ASN A 5 14.79 12.75 -23.98
C ASN A 5 13.77 12.43 -22.88
N CYS A 6 12.90 13.38 -22.59
CA CYS A 6 11.81 13.19 -21.66
C CYS A 6 10.71 12.37 -22.34
N SER A 7 10.81 11.05 -22.22
CA SER A 7 9.69 10.14 -22.36
C SER A 7 8.76 10.27 -21.15
N VAL A 8 7.63 9.58 -21.16
CA VAL A 8 6.84 9.30 -19.95
C VAL A 8 7.79 8.86 -18.82
N MET A 9 7.89 9.67 -17.77
CA MET A 9 8.79 9.42 -16.65
C MET A 9 8.12 8.53 -15.62
N THR A 10 8.82 7.48 -15.20
CA THR A 10 8.41 6.64 -14.10
C THR A 10 8.85 7.28 -12.78
N THR A 11 7.90 7.37 -11.84
CA THR A 11 8.12 7.96 -10.51
C THR A 11 7.72 6.94 -9.47
N CYS A 12 8.09 7.17 -8.20
CA CYS A 12 7.54 6.31 -7.13
C CYS A 12 6.00 6.37 -7.04
N GLU A 13 5.35 7.41 -7.57
CA GLU A 13 3.88 7.56 -7.59
C GLU A 13 3.22 6.93 -8.84
N ASP A 14 4.01 6.71 -9.89
CA ASP A 14 3.59 6.11 -11.16
C ASP A 14 4.76 5.27 -11.75
N PRO A 15 5.02 4.07 -11.20
CA PRO A 15 6.16 3.24 -11.60
C PRO A 15 6.06 2.74 -13.05
N THR A 16 4.83 2.65 -13.58
CA THR A 16 4.56 2.19 -14.95
C THR A 16 4.48 3.34 -15.94
N GLY A 17 4.46 4.60 -15.46
CA GLY A 17 4.33 5.78 -16.29
C GLY A 17 2.98 5.89 -17.01
N GLN A 18 2.04 4.96 -16.79
CA GLN A 18 0.81 4.90 -17.57
C GLN A 18 -0.09 6.13 -17.37
N LYS A 19 0.09 6.88 -16.27
CA LYS A 19 -0.66 8.13 -16.04
C LYS A 19 -0.06 9.33 -16.75
N GLY A 20 1.07 9.18 -17.45
CA GLY A 20 1.57 10.15 -18.43
C GLY A 20 1.85 11.54 -17.86
N ARG A 21 2.28 11.65 -16.59
CA ARG A 21 2.60 12.97 -16.02
C ARG A 21 3.97 13.45 -16.51
N TYR A 22 3.95 14.50 -17.32
CA TYR A 22 5.14 15.27 -17.66
C TYR A 22 5.57 16.10 -16.44
N PHE A 23 6.76 15.82 -15.90
CA PHE A 23 7.32 16.63 -14.82
C PHE A 23 7.80 17.98 -15.37
N ASN A 24 7.60 19.03 -14.59
CA ASN A 24 7.98 20.42 -14.89
C ASN A 24 9.49 20.65 -15.07
N THR A 25 10.33 19.64 -14.81
CA THR A 25 11.77 19.62 -15.11
C THR A 25 12.11 19.34 -16.59
N CYS A 26 11.10 19.07 -17.42
CA CYS A 26 11.25 18.88 -18.85
C CYS A 26 10.72 20.11 -19.62
N THR A 27 11.63 20.90 -20.15
CA THR A 27 11.33 21.97 -21.12
C THR A 27 11.85 21.55 -22.49
N ASN A 28 10.98 21.51 -23.51
CA ASN A 28 11.34 21.19 -24.89
C ASN A 28 11.86 19.75 -25.11
N ALA A 29 11.10 18.75 -24.68
CA ALA A 29 11.28 17.31 -24.97
C ALA A 29 12.59 16.65 -24.47
N SER A 30 13.51 17.41 -23.88
CA SER A 30 14.76 16.93 -23.30
C SER A 30 14.98 17.55 -21.93
N GLY A 31 15.63 16.80 -21.03
CA GLY A 31 15.80 17.20 -19.64
C GLY A 31 16.52 16.14 -18.82
N CYS A 32 16.55 16.33 -17.50
CA CYS A 32 17.13 15.35 -16.59
C CYS A 32 16.17 14.19 -16.36
N VAL A 33 16.56 13.00 -16.81
CA VAL A 33 15.81 11.75 -16.67
C VAL A 33 16.53 10.80 -15.71
N CYS A 34 15.79 9.83 -15.19
CA CYS A 34 16.41 8.72 -14.48
C CYS A 34 16.98 7.70 -15.47
N PRO A 35 18.16 7.11 -15.16
CA PRO A 35 18.65 5.95 -15.88
C PRO A 35 17.60 4.83 -15.88
N LYS A 36 17.73 3.89 -16.83
CA LYS A 36 16.91 2.68 -16.85
C LYS A 36 16.94 1.99 -15.48
N ASP A 37 15.78 1.52 -15.02
CA ASP A 37 15.56 0.83 -13.74
C ASP A 37 15.62 1.73 -12.48
N PHE A 38 15.68 3.05 -12.64
CA PHE A 38 15.55 4.02 -11.55
C PHE A 38 14.29 4.87 -11.69
N LEU A 39 13.67 5.18 -10.56
CA LEU A 39 12.46 5.99 -10.46
C LEU A 39 12.78 7.38 -9.91
N MET A 40 12.09 8.41 -10.41
CA MET A 40 12.25 9.78 -9.91
C MET A 40 11.46 9.98 -8.60
N LYS A 41 12.15 10.42 -7.54
CA LYS A 41 11.57 10.83 -6.24
C LYS A 41 12.13 12.21 -5.87
N GLY A 42 11.29 13.24 -5.80
CA GLY A 42 11.69 14.57 -5.31
C GLY A 42 12.88 15.23 -6.06
N GLY A 43 13.09 14.90 -7.34
CA GLY A 43 14.19 15.44 -8.14
C GLY A 43 15.50 14.65 -8.10
N TYR A 44 15.51 13.46 -7.49
CA TYR A 44 16.62 12.51 -7.56
C TYR A 44 16.12 11.11 -7.98
N CYS A 45 17.05 10.26 -8.43
CA CYS A 45 16.74 8.92 -8.90
C CYS A 45 17.03 7.89 -7.81
N VAL A 46 16.05 7.06 -7.51
CA VAL A 46 16.17 5.96 -6.56
C VAL A 46 15.93 4.62 -7.27
N PRO A 47 16.55 3.52 -6.85
CA PRO A 47 16.17 2.20 -7.33
C PRO A 47 14.75 1.85 -6.87
N TYR A 48 14.09 0.95 -7.61
CA TYR A 48 12.70 0.57 -7.38
C TYR A 48 12.39 0.13 -5.93
N ASN A 49 13.31 -0.60 -5.30
CA ASN A 49 13.19 -1.06 -3.92
C ASN A 49 13.31 0.04 -2.84
N GLN A 50 13.59 1.28 -3.24
CA GLN A 50 13.64 2.45 -2.35
C GLN A 50 12.40 3.36 -2.52
N CYS A 51 11.44 2.98 -3.36
CA CYS A 51 10.13 3.60 -3.40
C CYS A 51 9.24 2.98 -2.32
N GLU A 52 8.80 3.79 -1.35
CA GLU A 52 7.75 3.44 -0.40
C GLU A 52 6.42 3.24 -1.17
N CYS A 53 5.64 2.20 -0.85
CA CYS A 53 4.37 1.96 -1.53
C CYS A 53 3.45 3.19 -1.40
N PHE A 54 3.06 3.76 -2.55
CA PHE A 54 2.23 4.96 -2.59
C PHE A 54 0.76 4.58 -2.68
N HIS A 55 -0.08 4.97 -1.72
CA HIS A 55 -1.51 4.71 -1.80
C HIS A 55 -2.14 5.66 -2.85
N PRO A 56 -2.60 5.15 -4.02
CA PRO A 56 -2.92 5.98 -5.18
C PRO A 56 -4.12 6.92 -4.98
N LEU A 57 -4.98 6.66 -3.99
CA LEU A 57 -6.19 7.45 -3.73
C LEU A 57 -6.06 8.42 -2.56
N SER A 58 -5.25 8.11 -1.56
CA SER A 58 -5.11 8.96 -0.36
C SER A 58 -3.95 9.93 -0.44
N ARG A 59 -3.12 9.83 -1.50
CA ARG A 59 -1.87 10.61 -1.68
C ARG A 59 -0.97 10.57 -0.45
N LYS A 60 -1.06 9.50 0.34
CA LYS A 60 -0.21 9.24 1.49
C LYS A 60 0.88 8.26 1.08
N ILE A 61 2.11 8.59 1.44
CA ILE A 61 3.20 7.64 1.50
C ILE A 61 2.79 6.60 2.55
N ILE A 62 2.59 5.34 2.15
CA ILE A 62 2.55 4.25 3.11
C ILE A 62 4.03 4.04 3.47
N THR A 63 4.51 4.85 4.41
CA THR A 63 5.77 4.55 5.07
C THR A 63 5.51 3.21 5.74
N LEU A 64 6.31 2.21 5.36
CA LEU A 64 6.40 0.92 6.02
C LEU A 64 6.81 1.19 7.47
N LEU A 65 5.83 1.55 8.30
CA LEU A 65 5.97 1.76 9.73
C LEU A 65 6.06 0.36 10.33
N SER A 66 7.25 -0.21 10.17
CA SER A 66 7.89 -1.18 11.04
C SER A 66 6.96 -2.22 11.68
N GLN A 67 7.08 -3.43 11.12
CA GLN A 67 7.02 -4.74 11.78
C GLN A 67 5.64 -5.40 11.88
N LYS A 68 5.54 -6.49 11.10
CA LYS A 68 4.47 -7.51 11.01
C LYS A 68 3.20 -7.06 10.29
N ASP A 69 3.11 -7.54 9.05
CA ASP A 69 1.95 -7.54 8.15
C ASP A 69 1.37 -6.16 7.84
N GLU A 70 2.07 -5.43 6.95
CA GLU A 70 1.70 -4.08 6.50
C GLU A 70 0.68 -4.15 5.36
N PHE A 71 -0.59 -3.96 5.70
CA PHE A 71 -1.69 -3.85 4.75
C PHE A 71 -2.49 -2.55 4.97
N TYR A 72 -3.14 -2.10 3.90
CA TYR A 72 -4.09 -0.99 3.91
C TYR A 72 -5.50 -1.56 3.78
N VAL A 73 -6.42 -1.16 4.66
CA VAL A 73 -7.86 -1.41 4.48
C VAL A 73 -8.56 -0.07 4.27
N ASP A 74 -9.47 -0.01 3.30
CA ASP A 74 -10.29 1.18 3.10
C ASP A 74 -11.32 1.37 4.22
N ARG A 75 -11.89 2.59 4.31
CA ARG A 75 -12.83 2.95 5.39
C ARG A 75 -14.06 2.04 5.48
N ASN A 76 -14.47 1.46 4.37
CA ASN A 76 -15.67 0.61 4.32
C ASN A 76 -15.35 -0.88 4.45
N CYS A 77 -14.07 -1.26 4.68
CA CYS A 77 -13.62 -2.65 4.67
C CYS A 77 -14.15 -3.43 3.46
N THR A 78 -14.07 -2.78 2.30
CA THR A 78 -14.41 -3.34 0.99
C THR A 78 -13.19 -3.77 0.21
N ARG A 79 -12.01 -3.30 0.63
CA ARG A 79 -10.76 -3.49 -0.07
C ARG A 79 -9.60 -3.52 0.90
N ARG A 80 -8.77 -4.55 0.79
CA ARG A 80 -7.50 -4.70 1.52
C ARG A 80 -6.37 -4.78 0.53
N CYS A 81 -5.31 -4.01 0.74
CA CYS A 81 -4.18 -3.96 -0.15
C CYS A 81 -2.88 -4.21 0.59
N GLU A 82 -1.96 -4.91 -0.04
CA GLU A 82 -0.63 -5.20 0.48
C GLU A 82 0.43 -4.67 -0.48
N CYS A 83 1.56 -4.26 0.08
CA CYS A 83 2.74 -3.92 -0.70
C CYS A 83 3.58 -5.19 -0.89
N ARG A 84 3.69 -5.70 -2.12
CA ARG A 84 4.54 -6.85 -2.44
C ARG A 84 5.46 -6.47 -3.59
N ASP A 85 6.77 -6.57 -3.40
CA ASP A 85 7.76 -6.23 -4.41
C ASP A 85 7.49 -4.85 -5.05
N ALA A 86 7.23 -3.84 -4.21
CA ALA A 86 6.85 -2.47 -4.58
C ALA A 86 5.62 -2.33 -5.52
N GLU A 87 4.88 -3.42 -5.72
CA GLU A 87 3.55 -3.42 -6.32
C GLU A 87 2.49 -3.32 -5.22
N PHE A 88 1.48 -2.49 -5.47
CA PHE A 88 0.34 -2.29 -4.57
C PHE A 88 -0.81 -3.20 -5.00
N ILE A 89 -0.89 -4.39 -4.41
CA ILE A 89 -1.84 -5.45 -4.77
C ILE A 89 -3.06 -5.35 -3.87
N CYS A 90 -4.27 -5.32 -4.44
CA CYS A 90 -5.51 -5.18 -3.67
C CYS A 90 -6.45 -6.38 -3.87
N ASP A 91 -6.94 -6.92 -2.75
CA ASP A 91 -8.14 -7.76 -2.67
C ASP A 91 -9.37 -6.83 -2.56
N ASN A 92 -10.17 -6.78 -3.63
CA ASN A 92 -11.41 -5.99 -3.67
C ASN A 92 -12.64 -6.76 -3.18
N ASP A 93 -12.47 -8.04 -2.83
CA ASP A 93 -13.50 -8.87 -2.22
C ASP A 93 -13.32 -8.98 -0.70
N TYR A 94 -12.45 -8.14 -0.14
CA TYR A 94 -12.26 -8.02 1.29
C TYR A 94 -13.57 -7.60 1.98
N ARG A 95 -13.98 -8.40 2.97
CA ARG A 95 -15.18 -8.21 3.79
C ARG A 95 -14.88 -8.69 5.20
N CYS A 96 -15.43 -7.99 6.19
CA CYS A 96 -15.40 -8.49 7.56
C CYS A 96 -16.34 -9.70 7.71
N SER A 97 -16.05 -10.56 8.68
CA SER A 97 -16.98 -11.57 9.15
C SER A 97 -18.27 -10.92 9.67
N ASP A 98 -19.38 -11.67 9.68
CA ASP A 98 -20.63 -11.25 10.34
C ASP A 98 -20.42 -10.96 11.84
N ASN A 99 -19.40 -11.59 12.46
CA ASN A 99 -19.00 -11.38 13.86
C ASN A 99 -17.77 -10.48 13.98
N ALA A 100 -17.63 -9.49 13.10
CA ALA A 100 -16.54 -8.53 13.12
C ALA A 100 -17.00 -7.11 12.80
N LEU A 101 -16.26 -6.13 13.31
CA LEU A 101 -16.47 -4.71 13.05
C LEU A 101 -15.33 -4.12 12.22
N CYS A 102 -15.70 -3.31 11.23
CA CYS A 102 -14.77 -2.49 10.48
C CYS A 102 -14.49 -1.19 11.26
N GLU A 103 -13.34 -1.09 11.90
CA GLU A 103 -13.01 0.07 12.72
C GLU A 103 -11.49 0.29 12.84
N GLU A 104 -11.12 1.43 13.41
CA GLU A 104 -9.73 1.77 13.69
C GLU A 104 -9.43 1.54 15.17
N ARG A 105 -8.53 0.59 15.47
CA ARG A 105 -7.99 0.37 16.81
C ARG A 105 -6.49 0.64 16.79
N ASN A 106 -5.99 1.44 17.73
CA ASN A 106 -4.56 1.78 17.84
C ASN A 106 -3.94 2.25 16.51
N ARG A 107 -4.67 3.07 15.73
CA ARG A 107 -4.27 3.59 14.41
C ARG A 107 -4.19 2.55 13.28
N VAL A 108 -4.69 1.34 13.52
CA VAL A 108 -4.82 0.29 12.50
C VAL A 108 -6.29 0.11 12.18
N HIS A 109 -6.66 0.47 10.94
CA HIS A 109 -8.01 0.31 10.41
C HIS A 109 -8.13 -1.05 9.72
N GLN A 110 -8.99 -1.93 10.23
CA GLN A 110 -9.22 -3.28 9.71
C GLN A 110 -10.52 -3.89 10.27
N CYS A 111 -10.76 -5.17 9.98
CA CYS A 111 -11.82 -5.93 10.63
C CYS A 111 -11.30 -6.47 11.96
N TYR A 112 -12.05 -6.26 13.03
CA TYR A 112 -11.76 -6.82 14.35
C TYR A 112 -12.94 -7.68 14.79
N CYS A 113 -12.67 -8.91 15.25
CA CYS A 113 -13.73 -9.76 15.79
C CYS A 113 -14.41 -9.07 16.98
N THR A 114 -15.73 -9.26 17.08
CA THR A 114 -16.53 -8.79 18.21
C THR A 114 -16.20 -9.59 19.47
N ASP A 115 -16.55 -9.03 20.63
CA ASP A 115 -16.29 -9.67 21.92
C ASP A 115 -16.83 -11.10 21.97
N GLY A 116 -15.98 -12.04 22.37
CA GLY A 116 -16.29 -13.47 22.45
C GLY A 116 -16.00 -14.27 21.18
N PHE A 117 -15.59 -13.62 20.08
CA PHE A 117 -15.11 -14.28 18.87
C PHE A 117 -13.61 -14.05 18.66
N VAL A 118 -12.96 -15.02 18.02
CA VAL A 118 -11.52 -15.00 17.73
C VAL A 118 -11.26 -15.27 16.25
N GLY A 119 -10.16 -14.74 15.73
CA GLY A 119 -9.74 -14.93 14.33
C GLY A 119 -9.04 -13.72 13.74
N ASP A 120 -9.03 -13.64 12.40
CA ASP A 120 -8.34 -12.61 11.62
C ASP A 120 -9.24 -11.41 11.22
N GLY A 121 -10.47 -11.35 11.76
CA GLY A 121 -11.47 -10.34 11.41
C GLY A 121 -12.27 -10.65 10.14
N ARG A 122 -11.75 -11.46 9.22
CA ARG A 122 -12.49 -11.97 8.04
C ARG A 122 -13.19 -13.28 8.37
N ASN A 123 -12.60 -14.09 9.23
CA ASN A 123 -13.15 -15.31 9.80
C ASN A 123 -13.12 -15.20 11.31
N CYS A 124 -14.28 -14.95 11.92
CA CYS A 124 -14.42 -14.88 13.37
C CYS A 124 -15.27 -16.05 13.85
N THR A 125 -14.69 -16.89 14.70
CA THR A 125 -15.34 -18.09 15.23
C THR A 125 -15.37 -18.06 16.75
N LEU A 126 -16.30 -18.81 17.35
CA LEU A 126 -16.28 -19.02 18.79
C LEU A 126 -15.01 -19.81 19.15
N PRO A 127 -14.22 -19.37 20.14
CA PRO A 127 -13.08 -20.13 20.61
C PRO A 127 -13.57 -21.46 21.19
N ILE A 128 -12.98 -22.57 20.76
CA ILE A 128 -13.35 -23.91 21.21
C ILE A 128 -12.62 -24.22 22.52
N ASP A 129 -11.39 -23.74 22.64
CA ASP A 129 -10.54 -23.93 23.81
C ASP A 129 -9.75 -22.65 24.18
N CYS A 130 -8.93 -22.77 25.24
CA CYS A 130 -8.10 -21.65 25.71
C CYS A 130 -6.93 -21.34 24.76
N LEU A 131 -6.53 -22.29 23.91
CA LEU A 131 -5.45 -22.10 22.96
C LEU A 131 -5.92 -21.15 21.84
N ASP A 132 -7.19 -21.27 21.41
CA ASP A 132 -7.80 -20.34 20.48
C ASP A 132 -7.83 -18.90 21.03
N LEU A 133 -8.15 -18.74 22.32
CA LEU A 133 -8.10 -17.43 22.99
C LEU A 133 -6.68 -16.87 23.04
N PHE A 134 -5.67 -17.70 23.30
CA PHE A 134 -4.28 -17.25 23.40
C PHE A 134 -3.67 -16.85 22.05
N ASN A 135 -4.06 -17.50 20.96
CA ASN A 135 -3.49 -17.25 19.64
C ASN A 135 -4.05 -15.99 18.95
N TYR A 136 -5.24 -15.52 19.37
CA TYR A 136 -5.97 -14.44 18.71
C TYR A 136 -6.39 -13.28 19.64
N GLY A 137 -6.17 -13.40 20.96
CA GLY A 137 -6.38 -12.33 21.94
C GLY A 137 -5.15 -11.45 22.13
#